data_AF-A0A4Q3HPS7-F1
#
_entry.id   AF-A0A4Q3HPS7-F1
#
_cell.length_a   1.000
_cell.length_b   1.000
_cell.length_c   1.000
_cell.angle_alpha   90.00
_cell.angle_beta   90.00
_cell.angle_gamma   90.00
#
_symmetry.space_group_name_H-M   'P 1'
#
loop_
_entity.id
_entity.type
_entity.pdbx_description
1 polymer ?
#
loop_
_entity_poly.entity_id
_entity_poly.type
_entity_poly.pdbx_seq_one_letter_code
_entity_poly.pdbx_strand_id
1 'polypeptide(L)' 'MATPLVVSEVSKSFIMHLRDGIKLPVVNDVSFSVAGGECVVL' A
#
# COMPACT_ATOMS: atom_id res chain seq x y z
N MET A 1 13.17 19.42 -5.10
CA MET A 1 11.71 19.40 -5.26
C MET A 1 11.09 18.87 -3.98
N ALA A 2 9.87 19.27 -3.65
CA ALA A 2 9.14 18.62 -2.56
C ALA A 2 8.81 17.16 -2.93
N THR A 3 8.81 16.28 -1.93
CA THR A 3 8.40 14.88 -2.05
C THR A 3 7.05 14.73 -1.34
N PRO A 4 5.93 15.08 -1.99
CA PRO A 4 4.63 15.19 -1.34
C PRO A 4 4.09 13.86 -0.80
N LEU A 5 4.55 12.73 -1.34
CA LEU A 5 4.15 11.41 -0.87
C LEU A 5 5.40 10.58 -0.58
N VAL A 6 5.47 10.08 0.65
CA VAL A 6 6.41 9.03 1.06
C VAL A 6 5.57 7.99 1.78
N VAL A 7 5.66 6.74 1.34
CA VAL A 7 5.08 5.60 2.03
C VAL A 7 6.18 4.60 2.31
N SER A 8 6.15 4.04 3.51
CA SER A 8 7.14 3.08 3.99
C SER A 8 6.40 1.92 4.64
N GLU A 9 6.84 0.71 4.31
CA GLU A 9 6.41 -0.53 4.95
C GLU A 9 4.88 -0.70 4.99
N VAL A 10 4.18 -0.19 3.97
CA VAL A 10 2.72 -0.21 3.94
C VAL A 10 2.23 -1.63 3.77
N SER A 11 1.32 -2.03 4.66
CA SER A 11 0.65 -3.32 4.62
C SER A 11 -0.85 -3.16 4.71
N LYS A 12 -1.58 -3.99 3.95
CA LYS A 12 -3.03 -4.09 4.01
C LYS A 12 -3.43 -5.55 3.94
N SER A 13 -4.39 -5.92 4.77
CA SER A 13 -5.02 -7.23 4.72
C SER A 13 -6.54 -7.10 4.77
N PHE A 14 -7.21 -8.13 4.27
CA PHE A 14 -8.64 -8.33 4.43
C PHE A 14 -8.93 -9.58 5.25
N ILE A 15 -10.02 -9.53 6.01
CA ILE A 15 -10.54 -10.68 6.76
C ILE A 15 -11.73 -11.24 5.99
N MET A 16 -11.63 -12.49 5.58
CA MET A 16 -12.68 -13.21 4.88
C MET A 16 -13.68 -13.78 5.90
N HIS A 17 -14.64 -12.96 6.32
CA HIS A 17 -15.61 -13.34 7.35
C HIS A 17 -16.41 -14.61 7.01
N LEU A 18 -16.74 -14.83 5.74
CA LEU A 18 -17.49 -16.02 5.27
C LEU A 18 -16.61 -17.25 4.99
N ARG A 19 -15.30 -17.14 5.25
CA ARG A 19 -14.33 -18.22 5.04
C ARG A 19 -13.48 -18.33 6.30
N ASP A 20 -14.15 -18.57 7.42
CA ASP A 20 -13.53 -18.80 8.73
C ASP A 20 -12.55 -17.69 9.18
N GLY A 21 -12.78 -16.46 8.75
CA GLY A 21 -11.93 -15.33 9.12
C GLY A 21 -10.53 -15.35 8.51
N ILE A 22 -10.31 -16.07 7.40
CA ILE A 22 -9.00 -16.10 6.72
C ILE A 22 -8.48 -14.68 6.48
N LYS A 23 -7.25 -14.41 6.92
CA LYS A 23 -6.55 -13.15 6.66
C LYS A 23 -5.81 -13.24 5.33
N LEU A 24 -6.25 -12.46 4.35
CA LEU A 24 -5.60 -12.34 3.06
C LEU A 24 -4.68 -11.10 3.06
N PRO A 25 -3.36 -11.25 2.86
CA PRO A 25 -2.49 -10.12 2.62
C PRO A 25 -2.77 -9.57 1.21
N VAL A 26 -3.10 -8.28 1.12
CA VAL A 26 -3.41 -7.59 -0.14
C VAL A 26 -2.17 -6.86 -0.66
N VAL A 27 -1.49 -6.14 0.24
CA VAL A 27 -0.15 -5.61 0.00
C VAL A 27 0.69 -5.85 1.24
N ASN A 28 1.98 -6.13 1.04
CA ASN A 28 2.95 -6.33 2.10
C ASN A 28 4.21 -5.53 1.79
N ASP A 29 4.73 -4.82 2.79
CA ASP A 29 6.03 -4.13 2.75
C ASP A 29 6.24 -3.22 1.53
N VAL A 30 5.21 -2.43 1.19
CA VAL A 30 5.30 -1.50 0.07
C VAL A 30 5.94 -0.20 0.53
N SER A 31 7.06 0.16 -0.11
CA SER A 31 7.80 1.40 0.15
C SER A 31 8.09 2.13 -1.15
N PHE A 32 7.67 3.40 -1.26
CA PHE A 32 8.01 4.28 -2.38
C PHE A 32 7.79 5.75 -2.01
N SER A 33 8.29 6.64 -2.84
CA SER A 33 8.01 8.07 -2.79
C SER A 33 7.61 8.59 -4.16
N VAL A 34 6.87 9.70 -4.17
CA VAL A 34 6.48 10.39 -5.40
C VAL A 34 6.96 11.83 -5.27
N ALA A 35 7.76 12.27 -6.25
CA ALA A 35 8.25 13.62 -6.33
C ALA A 35 7.18 14.57 -6.88
N GLY A 36 7.26 15.85 -6.51
CA GLY A 36 6.36 16.87 -7.05
C GLY A 36 6.46 16.97 -8.57
N GLY A 37 5.34 16.79 -9.26
CA GLY A 37 5.25 16.83 -10.73
C GLY A 37 5.24 15.45 -11.41
N GLU A 38 5.37 14.36 -10.66
CA GLU A 38 5.27 13.00 -11.20
C GLU A 38 3.81 12.53 -11.34
N CYS A 39 3.52 11.87 -12.46
CA CYS A 39 2.28 11.13 -12.69
C CYS A 39 2.60 9.63 -12.66
N VAL A 40 2.07 8.92 -11.67
CA VAL A 40 2.36 7.50 -11.42
C VAL A 40 1.08 6.69 -11.59
N VAL A 41 1.18 5.48 -12.14
CA VAL A 41 0.05 4.55 -12.35
C VAL A 41 0.29 3.24 -11.60
N LEU A 42 -0.81 2.61 -11.16
CA LEU A 42 -0.83 1.31 -10.48
C LEU A 42 -1.41 0.23 -11.42
#